data_AF-A0A7C4I858-F1
#
_entry.id   AF-A0A7C4I858-F1
#
_cell.length_a   1.000
_cell.length_b   1.000
_cell.length_c   1.000
_cell.angle_alpha   90.00
_cell.angle_beta   90.00
_cell.angle_gamma   90.00
#
_symmetry.space_group_name_H-M   'P 1'
#
loop_
_entity.id
_entity.type
_entity.pdbx_description
1 polymer ?
#
loop_
_entity_poly.entity_id
_entity_poly.type
_entity_poly.pdbx_seq_one_letter_code
_entity_poly.pdbx_strand_id
1 'polypeptide(L)'
;MKNYVNVVIFVLLLAFAFFVGYQLGLQNTPQNAIKSKARYLSEKGKKEEALKELELGSRELQLVIDKVEIDAFRAAIYKNLARQYFMRDMWAKAIENAQKAIDFLPTDSSLYFIIGTSLFQLSKVVENQTTKNSYIDRAEKNLEKAINLNPDYFEARYTLSLVKIEKKDYLEALNQLNYVLNLEPRNVPALFARARVYYETGQLLKARDDYSKLLEILTPNNPKRKKIAENIRIIDEELLNR
;
A
#
# COMPACT_ATOMS: atom_id res chain seq x y z
N MET A 1 9.98 -6.04 3.09
CA MET A 1 10.57 -7.40 2.97
C MET A 1 10.01 -8.19 1.79
N LYS A 2 8.70 -8.19 1.50
CA LYS A 2 8.12 -8.87 0.31
C LYS A 2 8.68 -8.40 -1.05
N ASN A 3 9.06 -7.12 -1.23
CA ASN A 3 9.72 -6.68 -2.48
C ASN A 3 11.18 -7.14 -2.59
N TYR A 4 11.86 -7.37 -1.47
CA TYR A 4 13.16 -8.05 -1.48
C TYR A 4 12.97 -9.51 -1.90
N VAL A 5 11.91 -10.15 -1.40
CA VAL A 5 11.51 -11.50 -1.81
C VAL A 5 11.05 -11.54 -3.28
N ASN A 6 10.41 -10.50 -3.83
CA ASN A 6 10.03 -10.46 -5.25
C ASN A 6 11.20 -10.17 -6.19
N VAL A 7 12.17 -9.35 -5.78
CA VAL A 7 13.42 -9.17 -6.51
C VAL A 7 14.26 -10.44 -6.44
N VAL A 8 14.32 -11.10 -5.29
CA VAL A 8 14.94 -12.42 -5.14
C VAL A 8 14.18 -13.49 -5.93
N ILE A 9 12.85 -13.48 -5.96
CA ILE A 9 12.02 -14.37 -6.80
C ILE A 9 12.19 -14.03 -8.27
N PHE A 10 12.39 -12.78 -8.67
CA PHE A 10 12.63 -12.39 -10.06
C PHE A 10 14.03 -12.79 -10.53
N VAL A 11 15.04 -12.64 -9.66
CA VAL A 11 16.40 -13.17 -9.88
C VAL A 11 16.37 -14.69 -9.88
N LEU A 12 15.58 -15.34 -9.01
CA LEU A 12 15.37 -16.78 -9.01
C LEU A 12 14.52 -17.25 -10.19
N LEU A 13 13.60 -16.46 -10.73
CA LEU A 13 12.80 -16.75 -11.93
C LEU A 13 13.60 -16.52 -13.19
N LEU A 14 14.52 -15.55 -13.20
CA LEU A 14 15.53 -15.40 -14.24
C LEU A 14 16.53 -16.54 -14.18
N ALA A 15 17.00 -16.93 -12.99
CA ALA A 15 17.86 -18.08 -12.76
C ALA A 15 17.12 -19.41 -13.06
N PHE A 16 15.81 -19.48 -12.81
CA PHE A 16 14.95 -20.64 -13.09
C PHE A 16 14.55 -20.68 -14.56
N ALA A 17 14.30 -19.57 -15.24
CA ALA A 17 14.16 -19.51 -16.70
C ALA A 17 15.48 -19.87 -17.39
N PHE A 18 16.61 -19.54 -16.76
CA PHE A 18 17.94 -20.04 -17.10
C PHE A 18 18.06 -21.55 -16.91
N PHE A 19 17.66 -22.07 -15.74
CA PHE A 19 17.79 -23.48 -15.37
C PHE A 19 16.82 -24.38 -16.14
N VAL A 20 15.58 -23.93 -16.36
CA VAL A 20 14.54 -24.57 -17.17
C VAL A 20 14.84 -24.41 -18.65
N GLY A 21 15.34 -23.25 -19.11
CA GLY A 21 15.86 -23.10 -20.47
C GLY A 21 17.05 -24.03 -20.76
N TYR A 22 17.88 -24.30 -19.75
CA TYR A 22 18.98 -25.26 -19.77
C TYR A 22 18.49 -26.73 -19.72
N GLN A 23 17.46 -27.06 -18.93
CA GLN A 23 16.86 -28.40 -18.84
C GLN A 23 15.94 -28.74 -20.04
N LEU A 24 15.31 -27.74 -20.66
CA LEU A 24 14.36 -27.91 -21.78
C LEU A 24 14.97 -27.61 -23.17
N GLY A 25 16.26 -27.24 -23.25
CA GLY A 25 16.94 -27.03 -24.54
C GLY A 25 16.38 -25.87 -25.38
N LEU A 26 15.76 -24.86 -24.77
CA LEU A 26 15.19 -23.73 -25.50
C LEU A 26 16.31 -22.85 -26.11
N GLN A 27 16.44 -22.91 -27.43
CA GLN A 27 17.56 -22.38 -28.22
C GLN A 27 17.64 -20.84 -28.31
N ASN A 28 16.63 -20.09 -27.85
CA ASN A 28 16.44 -18.69 -28.23
C ASN A 28 16.50 -17.70 -27.05
N THR A 29 17.51 -17.79 -26.19
CA THR A 29 17.87 -16.66 -25.31
C THR A 29 19.02 -15.87 -25.94
N PRO A 30 19.09 -14.53 -25.78
CA PRO A 30 20.19 -13.73 -26.30
C PRO A 30 21.57 -14.23 -25.86
N GLN A 31 21.68 -14.75 -24.64
CA GLN A 31 22.92 -15.36 -24.15
C GLN A 31 23.23 -16.72 -24.76
N ASN A 32 22.21 -17.55 -25.05
CA ASN A 32 22.44 -18.80 -25.78
C ASN A 32 22.90 -18.51 -27.22
N ALA A 33 22.38 -17.45 -27.86
CA ALA A 33 22.84 -17.01 -29.17
C ALA A 33 24.30 -16.50 -29.13
N ILE A 34 24.66 -15.67 -28.14
CA ILE A 34 26.02 -15.16 -27.93
C ILE A 34 27.00 -16.32 -27.63
N LYS A 35 26.63 -17.24 -26.73
CA LYS A 35 27.45 -18.42 -26.40
C LYS A 35 27.57 -19.39 -27.58
N SER A 36 26.50 -19.62 -28.33
CA SER A 36 26.51 -20.50 -29.50
C SER A 36 27.35 -19.92 -30.63
N LYS A 37 27.26 -18.60 -30.86
CA LYS A 37 28.10 -17.90 -31.83
C LYS A 37 29.56 -17.87 -31.41
N ALA A 38 29.86 -17.59 -30.14
CA ALA A 38 31.22 -17.68 -29.60
C ALA A 38 31.79 -19.10 -29.72
N ARG A 39 30.99 -20.13 -29.43
CA ARG A 39 31.37 -21.54 -29.58
C ARG A 39 31.68 -21.89 -31.03
N TYR A 40 30.80 -21.51 -31.95
CA TYR A 40 31.00 -21.70 -33.39
C TYR A 40 32.26 -20.99 -33.91
N LEU A 41 32.53 -19.77 -33.47
CA LEU A 41 33.77 -19.04 -33.81
C LEU A 41 35.02 -19.75 -33.26
N SER A 42 34.94 -20.26 -32.03
CA SER A 42 36.01 -21.03 -31.40
C SER A 42 36.30 -22.34 -32.16
N GLU A 43 35.27 -23.07 -32.58
CA GLU A 43 35.38 -24.30 -33.39
C GLU A 43 36.00 -24.05 -34.77
N LYS A 44 35.81 -22.85 -35.34
CA LYS A 44 36.49 -22.41 -36.56
C LYS A 44 37.91 -21.87 -36.36
N GLY A 45 38.47 -22.02 -35.15
CA GLY A 45 39.81 -21.55 -34.81
C GLY A 45 39.91 -20.03 -34.61
N LYS A 46 38.80 -19.29 -34.71
CA LYS A 46 38.72 -17.82 -34.56
C LYS A 46 38.56 -17.45 -33.08
N LYS A 47 39.53 -17.84 -32.25
CA LYS A 47 39.47 -17.68 -30.79
C LYS A 47 39.31 -16.22 -30.34
N GLU A 48 39.95 -15.27 -31.02
CA GLU A 48 39.82 -13.85 -30.70
C GLU A 48 38.42 -13.29 -30.99
N GLU A 49 37.79 -13.72 -32.08
CA GLU A 49 36.41 -13.33 -32.41
C GLU A 49 35.42 -13.93 -31.43
N ALA A 50 35.65 -15.18 -31.00
CA ALA A 50 34.85 -15.84 -29.96
C ALA A 50 34.94 -15.12 -28.62
N LEU A 51 36.14 -14.65 -28.23
CA LEU A 51 36.35 -13.89 -27.00
C LEU A 51 35.64 -12.54 -27.03
N LYS A 52 35.76 -11.78 -28.13
CA LYS A 52 35.06 -10.50 -28.33
C LYS A 52 33.55 -10.65 -28.21
N GLU A 53 32.99 -11.73 -28.74
CA GLU A 53 31.55 -12.00 -28.67
C GLU A 53 31.08 -12.24 -27.21
N LEU A 54 31.87 -12.97 -26.41
CA LEU A 54 31.59 -13.18 -24.98
C LEU A 54 31.74 -11.90 -24.15
N GLU A 55 32.77 -11.10 -24.43
CA GLU A 55 32.98 -9.80 -23.79
C GLU A 55 31.81 -8.84 -24.03
N LEU A 56 31.30 -8.77 -25.26
CA LEU A 56 30.13 -7.97 -25.61
C LEU A 56 28.89 -8.40 -24.81
N GLY A 57 28.61 -9.70 -24.75
CA GLY A 57 27.49 -10.22 -23.95
C GLY A 57 27.62 -9.96 -22.45
N SER A 58 28.84 -10.00 -21.91
CA SER A 58 29.10 -9.67 -20.50
C SER A 58 28.87 -8.19 -20.21
N ARG A 59 29.26 -7.30 -21.13
CA ARG A 59 29.07 -5.85 -21.01
C ARG A 59 27.60 -5.47 -21.06
N GLU A 60 26.83 -6.08 -21.96
CA GLU A 60 25.38 -5.85 -22.05
C GLU A 60 24.66 -6.27 -20.77
N LEU A 61 25.03 -7.43 -20.21
CA LEU A 61 24.46 -7.90 -18.94
C LEU A 61 24.81 -6.95 -17.79
N GLN A 62 26.05 -6.48 -17.72
CA GLN A 62 26.47 -5.52 -16.70
C GLN A 62 25.67 -4.21 -16.79
N LEU A 63 25.44 -3.68 -18.00
CA LEU A 63 24.61 -2.48 -18.20
C LEU A 63 23.16 -2.67 -17.72
N VAL A 64 22.60 -3.86 -17.93
CA VAL A 64 21.25 -4.19 -17.42
C VAL A 64 21.26 -4.25 -15.90
N ILE A 65 22.27 -4.87 -15.29
CA ILE A 65 22.44 -4.93 -13.82
C ILE A 65 22.56 -3.52 -13.25
N ASP A 66 23.47 -2.70 -13.78
CA ASP A 66 23.69 -1.32 -13.34
C ASP A 66 22.41 -0.49 -13.44
N LYS A 67 21.66 -0.63 -14.55
CA LYS A 67 20.39 0.06 -14.74
C LYS A 67 19.35 -0.38 -13.71
N VAL A 68 19.21 -1.67 -13.47
CA VAL A 68 18.28 -2.21 -12.47
C VAL A 68 18.67 -1.75 -11.06
N GLU A 69 19.95 -1.71 -10.74
CA GLU A 69 20.46 -1.19 -9.45
C GLU A 69 20.13 0.30 -9.28
N ILE A 70 20.35 1.11 -10.33
CA ILE A 70 20.02 2.54 -10.32
C ILE A 70 18.51 2.75 -10.14
N ASP A 71 17.68 2.00 -10.87
CA ASP A 71 16.22 2.10 -10.78
C ASP A 71 15.72 1.66 -9.40
N ALA A 72 16.28 0.58 -8.83
CA ALA A 72 15.96 0.13 -7.47
C ALA A 72 16.38 1.15 -6.41
N PHE A 73 17.55 1.77 -6.56
CA PHE A 73 18.03 2.82 -5.66
C PHE A 73 17.14 4.06 -5.71
N ARG A 74 16.78 4.50 -6.93
CA ARG A 74 15.85 5.62 -7.15
C ARG A 74 14.47 5.35 -6.54
N ALA A 75 13.95 4.13 -6.72
CA ALA A 75 12.70 3.70 -6.13
C ALA A 75 12.71 3.79 -4.59
N ALA A 76 13.78 3.32 -3.96
CA ALA A 76 13.95 3.37 -2.52
C ALA A 76 14.01 4.81 -2.00
N ILE A 77 14.72 5.71 -2.70
CA ILE A 77 14.78 7.14 -2.34
C ILE A 77 13.39 7.77 -2.38
N TYR A 78 12.66 7.63 -3.48
CA TYR A 78 11.34 8.24 -3.61
C TYR A 78 10.35 7.69 -2.59
N LYS A 79 10.37 6.37 -2.33
CA LYS A 79 9.55 5.76 -1.28
C LYS A 79 9.89 6.33 0.10
N ASN A 80 11.17 6.46 0.43
CA ASN A 80 11.59 7.02 1.71
C ASN A 80 11.19 8.48 1.84
N LEU A 81 11.39 9.30 0.80
CA LEU A 81 10.94 10.69 0.78
C LEU A 81 9.43 10.80 0.96
N ALA A 82 8.65 9.97 0.25
CA ALA A 82 7.20 9.94 0.39
C ALA A 82 6.78 9.67 1.84
N ARG A 83 7.41 8.69 2.49
CA ARG A 83 7.17 8.38 3.91
C ARG A 83 7.57 9.53 4.83
N GLN A 84 8.72 10.16 4.61
CA GLN A 84 9.18 11.28 5.44
C GLN A 84 8.26 12.49 5.32
N TYR A 85 7.82 12.81 4.11
CA TYR A 85 6.84 13.88 3.89
C TYR A 85 5.48 13.54 4.49
N PHE A 86 5.05 12.28 4.38
CA PHE A 86 3.82 11.79 4.97
C PHE A 86 3.82 11.93 6.50
N MET A 87 4.92 11.56 7.16
CA MET A 87 5.05 11.70 8.62
C MET A 87 5.11 13.15 9.10
N ARG A 88 5.37 14.11 8.21
CA ARG A 88 5.42 15.55 8.49
C ARG A 88 4.17 16.28 8.00
N ASP A 89 3.11 15.54 7.67
CA ASP A 89 1.84 16.06 7.12
C ASP A 89 2.02 16.89 5.83
N MET A 90 3.13 16.70 5.11
CA MET A 90 3.42 17.39 3.85
C MET A 90 2.78 16.62 2.68
N TRP A 91 1.45 16.55 2.68
CA TRP A 91 0.64 15.67 1.83
C TRP A 91 0.96 15.76 0.33
N ALA A 92 1.11 16.98 -0.21
CA ALA A 92 1.41 17.17 -1.62
C ALA A 92 2.76 16.56 -2.02
N LYS A 93 3.81 16.79 -1.21
CA LYS A 93 5.15 16.22 -1.45
C LYS A 93 5.17 14.71 -1.23
N ALA A 94 4.37 14.21 -0.28
CA ALA A 94 4.20 12.78 -0.05
C ALA A 94 3.61 12.10 -1.29
N ILE A 95 2.54 12.67 -1.85
CA ILE A 95 1.89 12.16 -3.08
C ILE A 95 2.87 12.19 -4.25
N GLU A 96 3.57 13.31 -4.48
CA GLU A 96 4.51 13.46 -5.59
C GLU A 96 5.60 12.36 -5.56
N ASN A 97 6.22 12.15 -4.40
CA ASN A 97 7.28 11.16 -4.26
C ASN A 97 6.73 9.73 -4.28
N ALA A 98 5.53 9.49 -3.74
CA ALA A 98 4.89 8.17 -3.82
C ALA A 98 4.58 7.81 -5.28
N GLN A 99 4.13 8.78 -6.10
CA GLN A 99 3.84 8.56 -7.51
C GLN A 99 5.12 8.19 -8.29
N LYS A 100 6.22 8.92 -8.06
CA LYS A 100 7.53 8.57 -8.65
C LYS A 100 8.02 7.20 -8.19
N ALA A 101 7.72 6.79 -6.97
CA ALA A 101 8.09 5.47 -6.47
C ALA A 101 7.23 4.34 -7.09
N ILE A 102 5.96 4.59 -7.41
CA ILE A 102 5.06 3.62 -8.04
C ILE A 102 5.55 3.18 -9.42
N ASP A 103 6.21 4.07 -10.17
CA ASP A 103 6.77 3.75 -11.49
C ASP A 103 7.77 2.58 -11.42
N PHE A 104 8.41 2.38 -10.26
CA PHE A 104 9.35 1.30 -10.00
C PHE A 104 8.79 0.20 -9.09
N LEU A 105 7.86 0.54 -8.20
CA LEU A 105 7.28 -0.34 -7.17
C LEU A 105 5.75 -0.40 -7.24
N PRO A 106 5.14 -0.81 -8.38
CA PRO A 106 3.70 -0.73 -8.60
C PRO A 106 2.86 -1.70 -7.74
N THR A 107 3.50 -2.63 -7.04
CA THR A 107 2.84 -3.58 -6.12
C THR A 107 3.06 -3.24 -4.65
N ASP A 108 3.72 -2.12 -4.34
CA ASP A 108 3.94 -1.71 -2.95
C ASP A 108 2.70 -1.01 -2.37
N SER A 109 1.92 -1.77 -1.60
CA SER A 109 0.69 -1.27 -0.96
C SER A 109 0.90 -0.02 -0.10
N SER A 110 2.10 0.19 0.48
CA SER A 110 2.36 1.36 1.32
C SER A 110 2.36 2.67 0.54
N LEU A 111 2.72 2.65 -0.75
CA LEU A 111 2.71 3.85 -1.60
C LEU A 111 1.28 4.30 -1.89
N TYR A 112 0.40 3.36 -2.23
CA TYR A 112 -1.01 3.63 -2.44
C TYR A 112 -1.70 4.09 -1.15
N PHE A 113 -1.35 3.51 0.00
CA PHE A 113 -1.82 3.99 1.30
C PHE A 113 -1.40 5.44 1.58
N ILE A 114 -0.13 5.80 1.32
CA ILE A 114 0.38 7.17 1.49
C ILE A 114 -0.41 8.13 0.59
N ILE A 115 -0.60 7.80 -0.69
CA ILE A 115 -1.36 8.64 -1.63
C ILE A 115 -2.81 8.79 -1.16
N GLY A 116 -3.48 7.68 -0.87
CA GLY A 116 -4.88 7.67 -0.49
C GLY A 116 -5.14 8.47 0.79
N THR A 117 -4.33 8.25 1.81
CA THR A 117 -4.43 8.99 3.08
C THR A 117 -4.10 10.48 2.89
N SER A 118 -3.05 10.82 2.14
CA SER A 118 -2.67 12.20 1.87
C SER A 118 -3.76 12.97 1.12
N LEU A 119 -4.40 12.34 0.13
CA LEU A 119 -5.53 12.93 -0.60
C LEU A 119 -6.73 13.16 0.32
N PHE A 120 -7.04 12.22 1.20
CA PHE A 120 -8.13 12.39 2.17
C PHE A 120 -7.85 13.48 3.21
N GLN A 121 -6.58 13.72 3.57
CA GLN A 121 -6.25 14.87 4.42
C GLN A 121 -6.37 16.18 3.65
N LEU A 122 -5.93 16.21 2.38
CA LEU A 122 -6.10 17.40 1.52
C LEU A 122 -7.57 17.73 1.27
N SER A 123 -8.45 16.73 1.14
CA SER A 123 -9.89 16.98 0.94
C SER A 123 -10.56 17.69 2.11
N LYS A 124 -9.97 17.66 3.31
CA LYS A 124 -10.50 18.34 4.51
C LYS A 124 -10.15 19.81 4.59
N VAL A 125 -9.12 20.25 3.85
CA VAL A 125 -8.61 21.63 3.90
C VAL A 125 -8.91 22.42 2.62
N VAL A 126 -9.43 21.76 1.58
CA VAL A 126 -9.81 22.42 0.33
C VAL A 126 -11.25 22.94 0.43
N GLU A 127 -11.43 24.21 0.05
CA GLU A 127 -12.73 24.89 0.05
C GLU A 127 -13.61 24.50 -1.15
N ASN A 128 -13.00 24.26 -2.31
CA ASN A 128 -13.75 23.94 -3.52
C ASN A 128 -14.36 22.53 -3.45
N GLN A 129 -15.70 22.45 -3.53
CA GLN A 129 -16.43 21.18 -3.42
C GLN A 129 -16.07 20.16 -4.51
N THR A 130 -15.85 20.60 -5.74
CA THR A 130 -15.47 19.71 -6.86
C THR A 130 -14.09 19.09 -6.61
N THR A 131 -13.12 19.90 -6.17
CA THR A 131 -11.79 19.42 -5.81
C THR A 131 -11.83 18.51 -4.59
N LYS A 132 -12.63 18.85 -3.57
CA LYS A 132 -12.86 18.01 -2.40
C LYS A 132 -13.38 16.62 -2.81
N ASN A 133 -14.42 16.56 -3.62
CA ASN A 133 -14.99 15.29 -4.10
C ASN A 133 -13.96 14.49 -4.92
N SER A 134 -13.23 15.16 -5.81
CA SER A 134 -12.15 14.53 -6.60
C SER A 134 -11.07 13.91 -5.71
N TYR A 135 -10.66 14.61 -4.64
CA TYR A 135 -9.69 14.05 -3.69
C TYR A 135 -10.26 12.88 -2.89
N ILE A 136 -11.52 12.93 -2.47
CA ILE A 136 -12.20 11.82 -1.78
C ILE A 136 -12.25 10.58 -2.68
N ASP A 137 -12.67 10.72 -3.95
CA ASP A 137 -12.78 9.58 -4.87
C ASP A 137 -11.39 9.00 -5.23
N ARG A 138 -10.39 9.86 -5.41
CA ARG A 138 -9.01 9.40 -5.61
C ARG A 138 -8.43 8.74 -4.36
N ALA A 139 -8.80 9.22 -3.17
CA ALA A 139 -8.38 8.62 -1.91
C ALA A 139 -8.92 7.19 -1.79
N GLU A 140 -10.22 7.02 -2.01
CA GLU A 140 -10.91 5.72 -2.02
C GLU A 140 -10.21 4.72 -2.94
N LYS A 141 -10.03 5.08 -4.22
CA LYS A 141 -9.39 4.20 -5.21
C LYS A 141 -7.97 3.75 -4.82
N ASN A 142 -7.19 4.66 -4.23
CA ASN A 142 -5.84 4.32 -3.78
C ASN A 142 -5.86 3.43 -2.53
N LEU A 143 -6.77 3.67 -1.59
CA LEU A 143 -6.91 2.82 -0.40
C LEU A 143 -7.41 1.42 -0.77
N GLU A 144 -8.37 1.30 -1.67
CA GLU A 144 -8.81 0.02 -2.24
C GLU A 144 -7.64 -0.71 -2.91
N LYS A 145 -6.81 -0.01 -3.69
CA LYS A 145 -5.61 -0.61 -4.28
C LYS A 145 -4.62 -1.09 -3.22
N ALA A 146 -4.40 -0.31 -2.16
CA ALA A 146 -3.54 -0.70 -1.04
C ALA A 146 -4.03 -1.98 -0.34
N ILE A 147 -5.34 -2.08 -0.11
CA ILE A 147 -6.00 -3.25 0.49
C ILE A 147 -5.95 -4.46 -0.45
N ASN A 148 -6.17 -4.27 -1.76
CA ASN A 148 -6.09 -5.36 -2.73
C ASN A 148 -4.66 -5.94 -2.82
N LEU A 149 -3.63 -5.10 -2.67
CA LEU A 149 -2.23 -5.52 -2.63
C LEU A 149 -1.82 -6.11 -1.28
N ASN A 150 -2.46 -5.70 -0.19
CA ASN A 150 -2.23 -6.22 1.16
C ASN A 150 -3.56 -6.32 1.93
N PRO A 151 -4.25 -7.48 1.90
CA PRO A 151 -5.56 -7.64 2.53
C PRO A 151 -5.61 -7.39 4.04
N ASP A 152 -4.48 -7.56 4.74
CA ASP A 152 -4.37 -7.38 6.19
C ASP A 152 -3.92 -5.95 6.57
N TYR A 153 -3.90 -5.02 5.62
CA TYR A 153 -3.50 -3.64 5.88
C TYR A 153 -4.59 -2.86 6.65
N PHE A 154 -4.71 -3.11 7.96
CA PHE A 154 -5.79 -2.58 8.78
C PHE A 154 -5.78 -1.05 8.83
N GLU A 155 -4.62 -0.38 8.76
CA GLU A 155 -4.55 1.08 8.70
C GLU A 155 -5.21 1.62 7.42
N ALA A 156 -5.00 0.96 6.27
CA ALA A 156 -5.63 1.33 5.01
C ALA A 156 -7.15 1.10 5.06
N ARG A 157 -7.61 0.01 5.68
CA ARG A 157 -9.04 -0.26 5.90
C ARG A 157 -9.69 0.76 6.83
N TYR A 158 -9.02 1.13 7.91
CA TYR A 158 -9.49 2.17 8.80
C TYR A 158 -9.62 3.51 8.07
N THR A 159 -8.60 3.93 7.31
CA THR A 159 -8.69 5.18 6.52
C THR A 159 -9.79 5.08 5.45
N LEU A 160 -9.94 3.93 4.78
CA LEU A 160 -11.04 3.72 3.83
C LEU A 160 -12.41 3.86 4.50
N SER A 161 -12.59 3.34 5.71
CA SER A 161 -13.85 3.53 6.44
C SER A 161 -14.14 5.01 6.70
N LEU A 162 -13.13 5.83 7.00
CA LEU A 162 -13.33 7.26 7.20
C LEU A 162 -13.73 7.96 5.89
N VAL A 163 -13.15 7.54 4.77
CA VAL A 163 -13.55 7.99 3.42
C VAL A 163 -15.01 7.61 3.14
N LYS A 164 -15.41 6.37 3.45
CA LYS A 164 -16.79 5.90 3.29
C LYS A 164 -17.79 6.66 4.17
N ILE A 165 -17.41 6.98 5.42
CA ILE A 165 -18.20 7.84 6.31
C ILE A 165 -18.40 9.23 5.69
N GLU A 166 -17.35 9.85 5.15
CA GLU A 166 -17.45 11.16 4.48
C GLU A 166 -18.40 11.10 3.26
N LYS A 167 -18.41 9.97 2.55
CA LYS A 167 -19.35 9.69 1.45
C LYS A 167 -20.76 9.27 1.91
N LYS A 168 -21.00 9.18 3.22
CA LYS A 168 -22.22 8.62 3.84
C LYS A 168 -22.55 7.18 3.43
N ASP A 169 -21.56 6.44 2.93
CA ASP A 169 -21.64 5.02 2.65
C ASP A 169 -21.38 4.24 3.95
N TYR A 170 -22.36 4.32 4.86
CA TYR A 170 -22.24 3.78 6.21
C TYR A 170 -22.14 2.26 6.24
N LEU A 171 -22.77 1.57 5.27
CA LEU A 171 -22.69 0.12 5.18
C LEU A 171 -21.24 -0.33 4.94
N GLU A 172 -20.59 0.26 3.95
CA GLU A 172 -19.21 -0.09 3.62
C GLU A 172 -18.22 0.41 4.68
N ALA A 173 -18.49 1.55 5.31
CA ALA A 173 -17.73 2.00 6.47
C ALA A 173 -17.75 0.96 7.60
N LEU A 174 -18.92 0.42 7.94
CA LEU A 174 -19.06 -0.62 8.95
C LEU A 174 -18.33 -1.90 8.57
N ASN A 175 -18.39 -2.32 7.30
CA ASN A 175 -17.66 -3.52 6.82
C ASN A 175 -16.15 -3.38 7.05
N GLN A 176 -15.57 -2.25 6.67
CA GLN A 176 -14.14 -2.00 6.85
C GLN A 176 -13.76 -1.89 8.33
N LEU A 177 -14.57 -1.20 9.15
CA LEU A 177 -14.35 -1.09 10.60
C LEU A 177 -14.44 -2.43 11.33
N ASN A 178 -15.39 -3.28 10.94
CA ASN A 178 -15.51 -4.63 11.48
C ASN A 178 -14.28 -5.47 11.17
N TYR A 179 -13.72 -5.36 9.96
CA TYR A 179 -12.46 -6.04 9.64
C TYR A 179 -11.31 -5.55 10.54
N VAL A 180 -11.17 -4.23 10.72
CA VAL A 180 -10.15 -3.65 11.61
C VAL A 180 -10.31 -4.18 13.03
N LEU A 181 -11.54 -4.23 13.55
CA LEU A 181 -11.82 -4.70 14.91
C LEU A 181 -11.76 -6.22 15.07
N ASN A 182 -11.84 -6.99 13.99
CA ASN A 182 -11.58 -8.43 14.03
C ASN A 182 -10.08 -8.72 14.21
N LEU A 183 -9.20 -7.91 13.59
CA LEU A 183 -7.75 -8.02 13.76
C LEU A 183 -7.27 -7.37 15.06
N GLU A 184 -7.81 -6.20 15.39
CA GLU A 184 -7.43 -5.38 16.53
C GLU A 184 -8.67 -5.05 17.39
N PRO A 185 -9.18 -5.99 18.21
CA PRO A 185 -10.42 -5.79 18.98
C PRO A 185 -10.41 -4.61 19.94
N ARG A 186 -9.22 -4.14 20.33
CA ARG A 186 -9.02 -3.00 21.24
C ARG A 186 -8.59 -1.72 20.49
N ASN A 187 -8.74 -1.66 19.16
CA ASN A 187 -8.41 -0.48 18.37
C ASN A 187 -9.34 0.69 18.71
N VAL A 188 -8.84 1.60 19.55
CA VAL A 188 -9.58 2.76 20.04
C VAL A 188 -10.13 3.64 18.90
N PRO A 189 -9.34 4.03 17.87
CA PRO A 189 -9.87 4.77 16.73
C PRO A 189 -11.03 4.08 16.00
N ALA A 190 -10.92 2.78 15.73
CA ALA A 190 -11.95 2.03 15.02
C ALA A 190 -13.23 1.86 15.83
N LEU A 191 -13.14 1.60 17.14
CA LEU A 191 -14.31 1.56 18.03
C LEU A 191 -15.04 2.91 18.04
N PHE A 192 -14.31 4.02 18.11
CA PHE A 192 -14.91 5.36 18.06
C PHE A 192 -15.62 5.62 16.73
N ALA A 193 -14.97 5.29 15.60
CA ALA A 193 -15.55 5.48 14.29
C ALA A 193 -16.80 4.62 14.11
N ARG A 194 -16.78 3.36 14.55
CA ARG A 194 -17.92 2.44 14.44
C ARG A 194 -19.08 2.87 15.32
N ALA A 195 -18.81 3.28 16.57
CA ALA A 195 -19.82 3.84 17.47
C ALA A 195 -20.50 5.06 16.85
N ARG A 196 -19.74 5.95 16.21
CA ARG A 196 -20.30 7.10 15.48
C ARG A 196 -21.21 6.66 14.33
N VAL A 197 -20.79 5.71 13.51
CA VAL A 197 -21.61 5.22 12.39
C VAL A 197 -22.89 4.54 12.89
N TYR A 198 -22.81 3.74 13.96
CA TYR A 198 -23.99 3.15 14.57
C TYR A 198 -24.95 4.21 15.12
N TYR A 199 -24.44 5.27 15.73
CA TYR A 199 -25.25 6.38 16.19
C TYR A 199 -25.94 7.09 15.02
N GLU A 200 -25.19 7.47 13.97
CA GLU A 200 -25.73 8.16 12.78
C GLU A 200 -26.74 7.30 11.99
N THR A 201 -26.68 5.97 12.11
CA THR A 201 -27.63 5.04 11.48
C THR A 201 -28.75 4.57 12.42
N GLY A 202 -28.86 5.17 13.62
CA GLY A 202 -29.93 4.87 14.58
C GLY A 202 -29.79 3.52 15.30
N GLN A 203 -28.67 2.82 15.12
CA GLN A 203 -28.34 1.57 15.82
C GLN A 203 -27.78 1.86 17.22
N LEU A 204 -28.58 2.55 18.04
CA LEU A 204 -28.17 3.15 19.30
C LEU A 204 -27.54 2.17 20.29
N LEU A 205 -28.12 0.97 20.45
CA LEU A 205 -27.58 -0.06 21.35
C LEU A 205 -26.15 -0.48 20.95
N LYS A 206 -25.89 -0.67 19.65
CA LYS A 206 -24.54 -1.03 19.17
C LYS A 206 -23.54 0.11 19.36
N ALA A 207 -23.98 1.35 19.17
CA ALA A 207 -23.14 2.53 19.45
C ALA A 207 -22.74 2.58 20.93
N ARG A 208 -23.71 2.36 21.83
CA ARG A 208 -23.51 2.31 23.27
C ARG A 208 -22.53 1.20 23.68
N ASP A 209 -22.64 0.01 23.08
CA ASP A 209 -21.73 -1.10 23.36
C ASP A 209 -20.28 -0.77 23.00
N ASP A 210 -20.04 -0.17 21.83
CA ASP A 210 -18.70 0.24 21.42
C ASP A 210 -18.14 1.37 22.31
N TYR A 211 -18.97 2.33 22.73
CA TYR A 211 -18.59 3.33 23.70
C TYR A 211 -18.27 2.73 25.08
N SER A 212 -19.02 1.73 25.52
CA SER A 212 -18.77 1.04 26.79
C SER A 212 -17.42 0.31 26.77
N LYS A 213 -17.11 -0.40 25.68
CA LYS A 213 -15.78 -1.01 25.46
C LYS A 213 -14.66 0.02 25.49
N LEU A 214 -14.87 1.21 24.92
CA LEU A 214 -13.89 2.29 25.01
C LEU A 214 -13.63 2.75 26.45
N LEU A 215 -14.66 2.79 27.32
CA LEU A 215 -14.47 3.09 28.75
C LEU A 215 -13.73 1.97 29.49
N GLU A 216 -13.82 0.72 29.05
CA GLU A 216 -13.03 -0.37 29.63
C GLU A 216 -11.55 -0.30 29.21
N ILE A 217 -11.28 0.13 27.97
CA ILE A 217 -9.93 0.20 27.41
C ILE A 217 -9.14 1.41 27.93
N LEU A 218 -9.79 2.57 28.06
CA LEU A 218 -9.12 3.82 28.38
C LEU A 218 -8.85 3.96 29.88
N THR A 219 -7.67 4.43 30.26
CA THR A 219 -7.33 4.74 31.66
C THR A 219 -8.25 5.81 32.25
N PRO A 220 -8.57 5.78 33.56
CA PRO A 220 -9.51 6.72 34.19
C PRO A 220 -9.24 8.21 33.91
N ASN A 221 -7.97 8.60 33.79
CA ASN A 221 -7.55 9.98 33.52
C ASN A 221 -7.53 10.36 32.03
N ASN A 222 -7.91 9.45 31.12
CA ASN A 222 -7.91 9.75 29.69
C ASN A 222 -8.99 10.79 29.35
N PRO A 223 -8.64 11.92 28.72
CA PRO A 223 -9.58 13.02 28.47
C PRO A 223 -10.75 12.63 27.56
N LYS A 224 -10.59 11.59 26.72
CA LYS A 224 -11.67 11.12 25.84
C LYS A 224 -12.82 10.46 26.61
N ARG A 225 -12.61 9.99 27.84
CA ARG A 225 -13.65 9.31 28.65
C ARG A 225 -14.85 10.19 28.92
N LYS A 226 -14.65 11.48 29.19
CA LYS A 226 -15.75 12.43 29.42
C LYS A 226 -16.67 12.51 28.20
N LYS A 227 -16.08 12.59 27.00
CA LYS A 227 -16.85 12.59 25.75
C LYS A 227 -17.58 11.28 25.50
N ILE A 228 -16.97 10.15 25.83
CA ILE A 228 -17.61 8.83 25.69
C ILE A 228 -18.80 8.69 26.64
N ALA A 229 -18.64 9.06 27.92
CA ALA A 229 -19.71 9.01 28.90
C ALA A 229 -20.89 9.91 28.48
N GLU A 230 -20.60 11.09 27.93
CA GLU A 230 -21.63 11.98 27.40
C GLU A 230 -22.37 11.36 26.21
N ASN A 231 -21.65 10.74 25.26
CA ASN A 231 -22.30 10.05 24.14
C ASN A 231 -23.20 8.89 24.61
N ILE A 232 -22.79 8.15 25.66
CA ILE A 232 -23.64 7.10 26.25
C ILE A 232 -24.90 7.71 26.88
N ARG A 233 -24.76 8.81 27.64
CA ARG A 233 -25.90 9.51 28.25
C ARG A 233 -26.92 9.95 27.21
N ILE A 234 -26.46 10.56 26.10
CA ILE A 234 -27.31 10.99 24.98
C ILE A 234 -28.05 9.79 24.38
N ILE A 235 -27.33 8.69 24.14
CA ILE A 235 -27.94 7.45 23.62
C ILE A 235 -29.00 6.91 24.58
N ASP A 236 -28.73 6.88 25.88
CA ASP A 236 -29.65 6.37 26.89
C ASP A 236 -30.92 7.23 26.95
N GLU A 237 -30.80 8.55 26.85
CA GLU A 237 -31.94 9.47 26.76
C GLU A 237 -32.76 9.25 25.47
N GLU A 238 -32.12 9.06 24.33
CA GLU A 238 -32.82 8.76 23.07
C GLU A 238 -33.55 7.41 23.10
N LEU A 239 -32.98 6.41 23.78
CA LEU A 239 -33.61 5.09 23.94
C LEU A 239 -34.83 5.14 24.85
N LEU A 240 -34.82 5.98 25.88
CA LEU A 240 -35.96 6.17 26.78
C LEU A 240 -37.14 6.90 26.13
N ASN A 241 -36.87 7.70 25.10
CA ASN A 241 -37.86 8.52 24.40
C ASN A 241 -38.48 7.83 23.16
N ARG A 242 -38.17 6.55 22.90
CA ARG A 242 -38.73 5.73 21.81
C ARG A 242 -39.79 4.76 22.33
#